data_AF-A0A813K9F3-F1
#
_entry.id   AF-A0A813K9F3-F1
#
_cell.length_a   1.000
_cell.length_b   1.000
_cell.length_c   1.000
_cell.angle_alpha   90.00
_cell.angle_beta   90.00
_cell.angle_gamma   90.00
#
_symmetry.space_group_name_H-M   'P 1'
#
loop_
_entity.id
_entity.type
_entity.pdbx_description
1 polymer ?
#
loop_
_entity_poly.entity_id
_entity_poly.type
_entity_poly.pdbx_seq_one_letter_code
_entity_poly.pdbx_strand_id
1 'polypeptide(L)'
;DPWFWADEFDSPLLSRGFDVLSQEVLSQQITKRVRSWVSLLPGAEQVQIDVADASRCKCLEAIRIFEKDAERTFVPKDDAQVQERTAVRQQKQVEHLKLVYSEVQDYHQGLGYIVAFLQLFLEAKELAQIAIALHRSEKHCEGYFRSESQAFVRDARVLRKLTEEQLPEVAAHFARFGVIPEMYSVKWFVGLTVHFLPLTQMLDFWEAYFAHGYEWVFAFGLEFFREFRSELLAEESTAGVMTILRMEDPRADWRFPPKLVQQDAVVDRLTRVNLAAIEAIASDSLRADRLGQLREVEAAKVAEEVERARQRMQELADDDDGIVFSDEEEEDDDL
;
A
#
# COMPACT_ATOMS: atom_id res chain seq x y z
N ASP A 1 17.67 16.01 -3.80
CA ASP A 1 18.92 15.33 -3.47
C ASP A 1 19.50 14.73 -4.76
N PRO A 2 20.62 15.25 -5.29
CA PRO A 2 21.19 14.80 -6.56
C PRO A 2 21.84 13.40 -6.48
N TRP A 3 22.18 12.93 -5.28
CA TRP A 3 22.85 11.64 -5.07
C TRP A 3 21.86 10.50 -4.85
N PHE A 4 20.59 10.80 -4.59
CA PHE A 4 19.56 9.81 -4.31
C PHE A 4 19.55 8.65 -5.30
N TRP A 5 19.55 8.95 -6.60
CA TRP A 5 19.50 7.92 -7.64
C TRP A 5 20.76 7.06 -7.69
N ALA A 6 21.93 7.64 -7.40
CA ALA A 6 23.18 6.89 -7.32
C ALA A 6 23.25 6.01 -6.06
N ASP A 7 22.66 6.50 -4.97
CA ASP A 7 22.69 5.83 -3.68
C ASP A 7 21.66 4.71 -3.56
N GLU A 8 20.49 4.82 -4.21
CA GLU A 8 19.33 3.98 -3.90
C GLU A 8 18.84 3.13 -5.10
N PHE A 9 19.63 3.05 -6.19
CA PHE A 9 19.21 2.38 -7.43
C PHE A 9 18.81 0.90 -7.30
N ASP A 10 19.36 0.21 -6.30
CA ASP A 10 19.11 -1.19 -5.96
C ASP A 10 18.20 -1.34 -4.73
N SER A 11 17.71 -0.23 -4.16
CA SER A 11 16.88 -0.28 -2.97
C SER A 11 15.55 -0.99 -3.27
N PRO A 12 14.91 -1.63 -2.27
CA PRO A 12 13.63 -2.33 -2.47
C PRO A 12 12.53 -1.45 -3.08
N LEU A 13 12.54 -0.14 -2.77
CA LEU A 13 11.62 0.86 -3.30
C LEU A 13 11.78 1.09 -4.81
N LEU A 14 12.95 0.78 -5.36
CA LEU A 14 13.43 1.26 -6.65
C LEU A 14 13.94 0.13 -7.55
N SER A 15 14.09 -1.08 -7.00
CA SER A 15 14.57 -2.30 -7.67
C SER A 15 13.81 -2.72 -8.94
N ARG A 16 12.63 -2.13 -9.23
CA ARG A 16 11.80 -2.43 -10.41
C ARG A 16 11.75 -1.24 -11.37
N GLY A 17 12.59 -1.25 -12.40
CA GLY A 17 12.56 -0.26 -13.49
C GLY A 17 13.60 0.86 -13.41
N PHE A 18 14.69 0.65 -12.69
CA PHE A 18 15.71 1.69 -12.47
C PHE A 18 16.73 1.89 -13.59
N ASP A 19 16.77 1.02 -14.59
CA ASP A 19 17.65 1.19 -15.75
C ASP A 19 17.39 2.53 -16.48
N VAL A 20 16.23 3.15 -16.27
CA VAL A 20 15.81 4.38 -16.98
C VAL A 20 16.29 5.67 -16.27
N LEU A 21 16.47 5.68 -14.95
CA LEU A 21 16.70 6.91 -14.16
C LEU A 21 18.13 7.46 -14.22
N SER A 22 19.09 6.68 -14.71
CA SER A 22 20.48 7.10 -14.86
C SER A 22 20.68 8.24 -15.88
N GLN A 23 19.65 8.57 -16.68
CA GLN A 23 19.64 9.74 -17.54
C GLN A 23 19.06 10.94 -16.77
N GLU A 24 19.90 11.90 -16.40
CA GLU A 24 19.54 13.13 -15.66
C GLU A 24 18.25 13.82 -16.18
N VAL A 25 18.04 13.79 -17.50
CA VAL A 25 16.84 14.31 -18.17
C VAL A 25 15.56 13.62 -17.71
N LEU A 26 15.57 12.29 -17.52
CA LEU A 26 14.40 11.54 -17.08
C LEU A 26 14.03 11.86 -15.63
N SER A 27 15.04 11.98 -14.76
CA SER A 27 14.85 12.39 -13.36
C SER A 27 14.14 13.76 -13.28
N GLN A 28 14.53 14.72 -14.11
CA GLN A 28 13.87 16.02 -14.19
C GLN A 28 12.43 15.92 -14.71
N GLN A 29 12.18 15.11 -15.73
CA GLN A 29 10.83 14.90 -16.28
C GLN A 29 9.89 14.26 -15.25
N ILE A 30 10.34 13.22 -14.54
CA ILE A 30 9.57 12.56 -13.49
C ILE A 30 9.32 13.52 -12.33
N THR A 31 10.34 14.27 -11.89
CA THR A 31 10.17 15.29 -10.85
C THR A 31 9.12 16.32 -11.24
N LYS A 32 9.15 16.81 -12.49
CA LYS A 32 8.14 17.75 -13.01
C LYS A 32 6.74 17.13 -13.01
N ARG A 33 6.63 15.86 -13.44
CA ARG A 33 5.37 15.10 -13.46
C ARG A 33 4.78 14.96 -12.06
N VAL A 34 5.56 14.47 -11.10
CA VAL A 34 5.12 14.30 -9.70
C VAL A 34 4.77 15.63 -9.04
N ARG A 35 5.48 16.72 -9.34
CA ARG A 35 5.11 18.07 -8.84
C ARG A 35 3.75 18.55 -9.32
N SER A 36 3.31 18.15 -10.52
CA SER A 36 1.94 18.47 -10.96
C SER A 36 0.84 17.67 -10.26
N TRP A 37 1.17 16.66 -9.45
CA TRP A 37 0.16 15.82 -8.81
C TRP A 37 -0.71 16.56 -7.80
N VAL A 38 -0.19 17.62 -7.17
CA VAL A 38 -0.98 18.46 -6.26
C VAL A 38 -2.19 19.08 -6.98
N SER A 39 -2.06 19.44 -8.27
CA SER A 39 -3.17 19.99 -9.05
C SER A 39 -4.04 18.91 -9.72
N LEU A 40 -3.52 17.69 -9.88
CA LEU A 40 -4.28 16.56 -10.43
C LEU A 40 -5.22 15.93 -9.39
N LEU A 41 -4.79 15.84 -8.12
CA LEU A 41 -5.59 15.25 -7.06
C LEU A 41 -6.66 16.24 -6.54
N PRO A 42 -7.96 15.97 -6.71
CA PRO A 42 -9.00 16.88 -6.25
C PRO A 42 -8.92 17.11 -4.74
N GLY A 43 -8.92 18.37 -4.32
CA GLY A 43 -8.88 18.75 -2.90
C GLY A 43 -7.47 18.97 -2.33
N ALA A 44 -6.39 18.61 -3.05
CA ALA A 44 -5.03 18.69 -2.53
C ALA A 44 -4.51 20.13 -2.37
N GLU A 45 -4.75 21.01 -3.36
CA GLU A 45 -4.36 22.42 -3.26
C GLU A 45 -5.05 23.16 -2.10
N GLN A 46 -6.24 22.71 -1.72
CA GLN A 46 -7.07 23.30 -0.65
C GLN A 46 -6.60 22.88 0.75
N VAL A 47 -5.78 21.84 0.86
CA VAL A 47 -5.24 21.40 2.15
C VAL A 47 -4.30 22.49 2.68
N GLN A 48 -4.71 23.12 3.78
CA GLN A 48 -3.88 24.07 4.51
C GLN A 48 -2.84 23.30 5.31
N ILE A 49 -1.56 23.54 5.03
CA ILE A 49 -0.44 22.94 5.73
C ILE A 49 0.34 24.06 6.39
N ASP A 50 0.36 24.06 7.72
CA ASP A 50 1.34 24.82 8.48
C ASP A 50 2.55 23.92 8.75
N VAL A 51 3.59 24.07 7.93
CA VAL A 51 4.85 23.31 8.07
C VAL A 51 5.57 23.69 9.37
N ALA A 52 5.29 24.87 9.93
CA ALA A 52 5.84 25.32 11.21
C ALA A 52 5.03 24.79 12.41
N ASP A 53 3.74 24.49 12.23
CA ASP A 53 2.93 23.73 13.19
C ASP A 53 3.17 22.21 13.13
N ALA A 54 4.33 21.81 12.63
CA ALA A 54 4.95 20.54 12.99
C ALA A 54 5.32 20.51 14.50
N SER A 55 4.44 20.96 15.39
CA SER A 55 4.46 20.70 16.83
C SER A 55 4.03 19.26 17.19
N ARG A 56 4.19 18.38 16.17
CA ARG A 56 4.56 16.96 16.14
C ARG A 56 3.63 16.03 16.89
N CYS A 57 3.13 15.01 16.18
CA CYS A 57 2.71 13.75 16.79
C CYS A 57 3.59 13.46 18.02
N LYS A 58 3.05 13.66 19.23
CA LYS A 58 3.76 13.42 20.50
C LYS A 58 3.62 11.98 20.95
N CYS A 59 2.87 11.19 20.17
CA CYS A 59 2.72 9.77 20.39
C CYS A 59 4.07 9.10 20.14
N LEU A 60 4.78 8.82 21.24
CA LEU A 60 6.08 8.16 21.20
C LEU A 60 5.99 6.79 20.52
N GLU A 61 4.85 6.11 20.62
CA GLU A 61 4.61 4.84 19.94
C GLU A 61 4.59 5.01 18.41
N ALA A 62 3.81 5.95 17.90
CA ALA A 62 3.77 6.24 16.46
C ALA A 62 5.15 6.67 15.93
N ILE A 63 5.87 7.51 16.67
CA ILE A 63 7.23 7.94 16.29
C ILE A 63 8.17 6.74 16.17
N ARG A 64 8.16 5.81 17.14
CA ARG A 64 8.98 4.60 17.08
C ARG A 64 8.65 3.74 15.87
N ILE A 65 7.38 3.69 15.47
CA ILE A 65 6.97 2.98 14.25
C ILE A 65 7.54 3.69 13.01
N PHE A 66 7.48 5.02 12.95
CA PHE A 66 8.02 5.79 11.83
C PHE A 66 9.54 5.61 11.68
N GLU A 67 10.28 5.62 12.79
CA GLU A 67 11.72 5.38 12.80
C GLU A 67 12.06 4.00 12.22
N LYS A 68 11.40 2.94 12.71
CA LYS A 68 11.59 1.58 12.20
C LYS A 68 11.20 1.44 10.73
N ASP A 69 10.14 2.11 10.29
CA ASP A 69 9.72 2.07 8.89
C ASP A 69 10.72 2.81 7.99
N ALA A 70 11.29 3.92 8.46
CA ALA A 70 12.33 4.63 7.75
C ALA A 70 13.61 3.80 7.59
N GLU A 71 14.03 3.11 8.65
CA GLU A 71 15.17 2.18 8.63
C GLU A 71 14.98 1.03 7.64
N ARG A 72 13.76 0.50 7.54
CA ARG A 72 13.43 -0.57 6.57
C ARG A 72 13.28 -0.07 5.14
N THR A 73 12.99 1.22 4.95
CA THR A 73 12.76 1.81 3.62
C THR A 73 14.06 2.28 2.98
N PHE A 74 14.90 2.99 3.72
CA PHE A 74 16.21 3.47 3.26
C PHE A 74 17.30 2.71 4.00
N VAL A 75 17.90 1.73 3.32
CA VAL A 75 18.85 0.80 3.93
C VAL A 75 20.28 1.35 3.78
N PRO A 76 21.03 1.54 4.89
CA PRO A 76 22.41 2.02 4.82
C PRO A 76 23.32 1.06 4.02
N LYS A 77 24.26 1.63 3.26
CA LYS A 77 25.24 0.90 2.45
C LYS A 77 26.64 0.97 3.05
N ASP A 78 27.56 0.13 2.59
CA ASP A 78 28.97 0.12 3.02
C ASP A 78 29.79 1.26 2.39
N ASP A 79 29.33 2.50 2.59
CA ASP A 79 30.01 3.74 2.23
C ASP A 79 29.60 4.84 3.23
N ALA A 80 30.58 5.50 3.84
CA ALA A 80 30.32 6.47 4.92
C ALA A 80 29.50 7.69 4.45
N GLN A 81 29.70 8.17 3.22
CA GLN A 81 28.95 9.31 2.71
C GLN A 81 27.52 8.91 2.34
N VAL A 82 27.33 7.70 1.80
CA VAL A 82 25.99 7.15 1.55
C VAL A 82 25.24 6.99 2.87
N GLN A 83 25.88 6.47 3.92
CA GLN A 83 25.26 6.33 5.24
C GLN A 83 24.77 7.66 5.81
N GLU A 84 25.58 8.72 5.72
CA GLU A 84 25.19 10.06 6.16
C GLU A 84 23.95 10.56 5.39
N ARG A 85 23.94 10.39 4.06
CA ARG A 85 22.78 10.78 3.23
C ARG A 85 21.54 9.93 3.51
N THR A 86 21.70 8.63 3.73
CA THR A 86 20.63 7.72 4.14
C THR A 86 20.02 8.14 5.48
N ALA A 87 20.84 8.49 6.47
CA ALA A 87 20.35 8.99 7.77
C ALA A 87 19.53 10.29 7.62
N VAL A 88 19.96 11.20 6.73
CA VAL A 88 19.18 12.41 6.40
C VAL A 88 17.83 12.06 5.78
N ARG A 89 17.77 11.06 4.87
CA ARG A 89 16.50 10.61 4.25
C ARG A 89 15.57 9.96 5.25
N GLN A 90 16.10 9.14 6.16
CA GLN A 90 15.32 8.52 7.23
C GLN A 90 14.72 9.59 8.16
N GLN A 91 15.54 10.55 8.60
CA GLN A 91 15.07 11.65 9.42
C GLN A 91 14.00 12.49 8.70
N LYS A 92 14.18 12.77 7.40
CA LYS A 92 13.20 13.49 6.59
C LYS A 92 11.87 12.74 6.51
N GLN A 93 11.91 11.42 6.31
CA GLN A 93 10.70 10.57 6.29
C GLN A 93 9.96 10.63 7.61
N VAL A 94 10.66 10.52 8.75
CA VAL A 94 10.07 10.60 10.08
C VAL A 94 9.38 11.96 10.30
N GLU A 95 10.00 13.07 9.89
CA GLU A 95 9.41 14.39 10.02
C GLU A 95 8.18 14.59 9.11
N HIS A 96 8.23 14.10 7.87
CA HIS A 96 7.06 14.11 6.98
C HIS A 96 5.91 13.25 7.52
N LEU A 97 6.20 12.09 8.09
CA LEU A 97 5.18 11.24 8.72
C LEU A 97 4.55 11.92 9.93
N LYS A 98 5.33 12.60 10.77
CA LYS A 98 4.78 13.42 11.88
C LYS A 98 3.86 14.53 11.38
N LEU A 99 4.19 15.15 10.24
CA LEU A 99 3.37 16.18 9.61
C LEU A 99 2.06 15.64 9.06
N VAL A 100 2.07 14.46 8.42
CA VAL A 100 0.84 13.84 7.90
C VAL A 100 -0.01 13.25 9.03
N TYR A 101 0.62 12.70 10.06
CA TYR A 101 -0.06 12.08 11.19
C TYR A 101 -0.88 13.07 12.03
N SER A 102 -0.57 14.37 12.02
CA SER A 102 -1.40 15.36 12.71
C SER A 102 -2.86 15.34 12.24
N GLU A 103 -3.07 14.94 10.98
CA GLU A 103 -4.38 14.78 10.35
C GLU A 103 -4.87 13.33 10.39
N VAL A 104 -4.02 12.36 10.04
CA VAL A 104 -4.43 10.94 9.95
C VAL A 104 -4.77 10.34 11.33
N GLN A 105 -4.03 10.75 12.37
CA GLN A 105 -4.18 10.33 13.77
C GLN A 105 -4.19 8.82 14.02
N ASP A 106 -3.72 8.05 13.06
CA ASP A 106 -3.54 6.60 13.07
C ASP A 106 -2.46 6.25 12.04
N TYR A 107 -1.99 5.01 12.01
CA TYR A 107 -0.92 4.64 11.10
C TYR A 107 -1.03 3.23 10.56
N HIS A 108 -0.88 3.14 9.24
CA HIS A 108 -0.62 1.91 8.50
C HIS A 108 0.68 2.08 7.70
N GLN A 109 1.51 1.04 7.67
CA GLN A 109 2.84 1.06 7.01
C GLN A 109 2.80 1.49 5.54
N GLY A 110 1.68 1.25 4.85
CA GLY A 110 1.48 1.73 3.47
C GLY A 110 1.60 3.25 3.31
N LEU A 111 1.21 4.04 4.33
CA LEU A 111 1.43 5.48 4.35
C LEU A 111 2.93 5.82 4.42
N GLY A 112 3.71 5.04 5.17
CA GLY A 112 5.17 5.12 5.21
C GLY A 112 5.79 5.05 3.83
N TYR A 113 5.35 4.10 3.00
CA TYR A 113 5.83 3.92 1.63
C TYR A 113 5.41 5.06 0.70
N ILE A 114 4.17 5.53 0.80
CA ILE A 114 3.66 6.69 0.06
C ILE A 114 4.50 7.94 0.37
N VAL A 115 4.73 8.21 1.66
CA VAL A 115 5.55 9.35 2.10
C VAL A 115 7.00 9.21 1.66
N ALA A 116 7.58 8.01 1.76
CA ALA A 116 8.93 7.74 1.29
C ALA A 116 9.11 7.97 -0.21
N PHE A 117 8.11 7.59 -1.02
CA PHE A 117 8.13 7.81 -2.47
C PHE A 117 7.96 9.30 -2.83
N LEU A 118 6.97 9.98 -2.24
CA LEU A 118 6.69 11.38 -2.56
C LEU A 118 7.86 12.30 -2.18
N GLN A 119 8.57 12.02 -1.07
CA GLN A 119 9.65 12.89 -0.60
C GLN A 119 10.87 12.91 -1.52
N LEU A 120 10.95 11.98 -2.47
CA LEU A 120 12.00 11.91 -3.48
C LEU A 120 11.89 13.07 -4.47
N PHE A 121 10.67 13.57 -4.70
CA PHE A 121 10.37 14.56 -5.73
C PHE A 121 9.79 15.87 -5.18
N LEU A 122 9.13 15.80 -4.02
CA LEU A 122 8.34 16.87 -3.44
C LEU A 122 8.94 17.42 -2.15
N GLU A 123 8.65 18.69 -1.89
CA GLU A 123 8.89 19.29 -0.59
C GLU A 123 7.77 18.93 0.41
N ALA A 124 8.04 19.14 1.70
CA ALA A 124 7.17 18.72 2.80
C ALA A 124 5.71 19.18 2.62
N LYS A 125 5.49 20.40 2.13
CA LYS A 125 4.16 20.96 1.90
C LYS A 125 3.39 20.18 0.84
N GLU A 126 3.95 20.03 -0.36
CA GLU A 126 3.29 19.39 -1.51
C GLU A 126 3.00 17.92 -1.23
N LEU A 127 3.96 17.24 -0.59
CA LEU A 127 3.80 15.86 -0.13
C LEU A 127 2.64 15.73 0.86
N ALA A 128 2.59 16.59 1.88
CA ALA A 128 1.55 16.55 2.90
C ALA A 128 0.17 16.86 2.28
N GLN A 129 0.10 17.81 1.35
CA GLN A 129 -1.13 18.11 0.60
C GLN A 129 -1.68 16.86 -0.10
N ILE A 130 -0.83 16.11 -0.81
CA ILE A 130 -1.24 14.87 -1.49
C ILE A 130 -1.65 13.80 -0.48
N ALA A 131 -0.83 13.51 0.52
CA ALA A 131 -1.08 12.44 1.48
C ALA A 131 -2.37 12.69 2.30
N ILE A 132 -2.59 13.92 2.74
CA ILE A 132 -3.78 14.31 3.50
C ILE A 132 -5.03 14.33 2.61
N ALA A 133 -4.92 14.81 1.36
CA ALA A 133 -6.05 14.77 0.44
C ALA A 133 -6.47 13.34 0.09
N LEU A 134 -5.51 12.43 -0.12
CA LEU A 134 -5.79 11.00 -0.26
C LEU A 134 -6.52 10.44 0.95
N HIS A 135 -6.04 10.78 2.16
CA HIS A 135 -6.64 10.33 3.41
C HIS A 135 -8.07 10.86 3.63
N ARG A 136 -8.37 12.10 3.24
CA ARG A 136 -9.68 12.73 3.45
C ARG A 136 -10.73 12.34 2.41
N SER A 137 -10.33 11.68 1.32
CA SER A 137 -11.23 11.44 0.18
C SER A 137 -11.88 10.06 0.25
N GLU A 138 -13.22 10.02 0.40
CA GLU A 138 -14.03 8.78 0.35
C GLU A 138 -13.86 8.02 -0.99
N LYS A 139 -13.57 8.78 -2.05
CA LYS A 139 -13.30 8.28 -3.40
C LYS A 139 -11.91 7.62 -3.49
N HIS A 140 -10.98 7.94 -2.59
CA HIS A 140 -9.61 7.41 -2.58
C HIS A 140 -9.33 6.60 -1.30
N CYS A 141 -8.49 7.11 -0.41
CA CYS A 141 -7.87 6.35 0.68
C CYS A 141 -8.48 6.65 2.06
N GLU A 142 -9.71 7.16 2.13
CA GLU A 142 -10.36 7.34 3.44
C GLU A 142 -10.44 6.01 4.20
N GLY A 143 -9.92 6.04 5.44
CA GLY A 143 -9.83 4.87 6.31
C GLY A 143 -8.75 3.85 5.94
N TYR A 144 -8.00 4.03 4.84
CA TYR A 144 -6.98 3.06 4.41
C TYR A 144 -5.75 3.06 5.32
N PHE A 145 -5.35 4.25 5.80
CA PHE A 145 -4.12 4.44 6.57
C PHE A 145 -4.29 4.22 8.08
N ARG A 146 -5.37 3.56 8.49
CA ARG A 146 -5.65 3.17 9.86
C ARG A 146 -5.00 1.82 10.17
N SER A 147 -4.62 1.60 11.43
CA SER A 147 -4.07 0.33 11.90
C SER A 147 -5.06 -0.83 11.67
N GLU A 148 -6.36 -0.59 11.96
CA GLU A 148 -7.47 -1.48 11.61
C GLU A 148 -8.21 -0.97 10.36
N SER A 149 -7.67 -1.29 9.19
CA SER A 149 -8.16 -0.74 7.92
C SER A 149 -9.40 -1.45 7.37
N GLN A 150 -10.57 -1.20 7.98
CA GLN A 150 -11.85 -1.75 7.51
C GLN A 150 -12.16 -1.32 6.06
N ALA A 151 -11.78 -0.11 5.67
CA ALA A 151 -11.98 0.42 4.32
C ALA A 151 -11.18 -0.38 3.28
N PHE A 152 -9.95 -0.77 3.61
CA PHE A 152 -9.15 -1.69 2.80
C PHE A 152 -9.82 -3.06 2.69
N VAL A 153 -10.23 -3.65 3.81
CA VAL A 153 -10.88 -4.98 3.81
C VAL A 153 -12.16 -4.96 2.97
N ARG A 154 -12.98 -3.92 3.09
CA ARG A 154 -14.16 -3.69 2.24
C ARG A 154 -13.78 -3.74 0.76
N ASP A 155 -12.83 -2.92 0.32
CA ASP A 155 -12.50 -2.82 -1.10
C ASP A 155 -11.80 -4.08 -1.62
N ALA A 156 -11.02 -4.77 -0.79
CA ALA A 156 -10.47 -6.10 -1.10
C ALA A 156 -11.58 -7.13 -1.36
N ARG A 157 -12.66 -7.12 -0.57
CA ARG A 157 -13.84 -7.97 -0.77
C ARG A 157 -14.67 -7.58 -1.99
N VAL A 158 -14.78 -6.29 -2.29
CA VAL A 158 -15.41 -5.82 -3.54
C VAL A 158 -14.64 -6.36 -4.75
N LEU A 159 -13.31 -6.27 -4.77
CA LEU A 159 -12.50 -6.86 -5.84
C LEU A 159 -12.75 -8.37 -5.98
N ARG A 160 -12.87 -9.09 -4.85
CA ARG A 160 -13.24 -10.51 -4.86
C ARG A 160 -14.56 -10.76 -5.56
N LYS A 161 -15.60 -9.99 -5.23
CA LYS A 161 -16.93 -10.12 -5.84
C LYS A 161 -16.90 -9.86 -7.34
N LEU A 162 -16.19 -8.82 -7.76
CA LEU A 162 -16.02 -8.54 -9.17
C LEU A 162 -15.26 -9.67 -9.90
N THR A 163 -14.29 -10.30 -9.24
CA THR A 163 -13.55 -11.44 -9.80
C THR A 163 -14.42 -12.68 -9.88
N GLU A 164 -15.24 -12.97 -8.85
CA GLU A 164 -16.22 -14.06 -8.88
C GLU A 164 -17.22 -13.94 -10.04
N GLU A 165 -17.59 -12.70 -10.41
CA GLU A 165 -18.54 -12.42 -11.48
C GLU A 165 -17.92 -12.44 -12.88
N GLN A 166 -16.73 -11.83 -13.03
CA GLN A 166 -16.14 -11.58 -14.35
C GLN A 166 -15.05 -12.57 -14.73
N LEU A 167 -14.42 -13.23 -13.74
CA LEU A 167 -13.32 -14.19 -13.90
C LEU A 167 -13.53 -15.40 -12.96
N PRO A 168 -14.68 -16.09 -13.06
CA PRO A 168 -15.08 -17.12 -12.10
C PRO A 168 -14.06 -18.25 -11.95
N GLU A 169 -13.33 -18.58 -13.01
CA GLU A 169 -12.26 -19.57 -12.99
C GLU A 169 -11.05 -19.13 -12.14
N VAL A 170 -10.69 -17.84 -12.16
CA VAL A 170 -9.61 -17.28 -11.35
C VAL A 170 -10.06 -17.23 -9.90
N ALA A 171 -11.29 -16.78 -9.65
CA ALA A 171 -11.87 -16.77 -8.31
C ALA A 171 -11.94 -18.18 -7.70
N ALA A 172 -12.39 -19.18 -8.47
CA ALA A 172 -12.43 -20.57 -8.03
C ALA A 172 -11.02 -21.11 -7.74
N HIS A 173 -10.03 -20.74 -8.56
CA HIS A 173 -8.64 -21.13 -8.34
C HIS A 173 -8.07 -20.50 -7.05
N PHE A 174 -8.31 -19.21 -6.80
CA PHE A 174 -7.91 -18.56 -5.55
C PHE A 174 -8.57 -19.22 -4.34
N ALA A 175 -9.88 -19.51 -4.41
CA ALA A 175 -10.60 -20.22 -3.35
C ALA A 175 -10.02 -21.61 -3.08
N ARG A 176 -9.66 -22.38 -4.13
CA ARG A 176 -9.03 -23.70 -4.01
C ARG A 176 -7.73 -23.65 -3.21
N PHE A 177 -6.94 -22.58 -3.34
CA PHE A 177 -5.66 -22.40 -2.66
C PHE A 177 -5.72 -21.50 -1.43
N GLY A 178 -6.93 -21.15 -0.95
CA GLY A 178 -7.11 -20.30 0.22
C GLY A 178 -6.54 -18.89 0.07
N VAL A 179 -6.38 -18.41 -1.17
CA VAL A 179 -5.90 -17.05 -1.45
C VAL A 179 -7.06 -16.09 -1.27
N ILE A 180 -6.97 -15.26 -0.23
CA ILE A 180 -7.94 -14.19 0.01
C ILE A 180 -7.39 -12.84 -0.49
N PRO A 181 -8.25 -11.92 -0.97
CA PRO A 181 -7.87 -10.60 -1.47
C PRO A 181 -6.91 -9.82 -0.58
N GLU A 182 -7.13 -9.86 0.73
CA GLU A 182 -6.39 -9.12 1.73
C GLU A 182 -4.89 -9.49 1.74
N MET A 183 -4.54 -10.70 1.31
CA MET A 183 -3.15 -11.19 1.28
C MET A 183 -2.27 -10.48 0.23
N TYR A 184 -2.86 -9.98 -0.86
CA TYR A 184 -2.11 -9.35 -1.97
C TYR A 184 -2.48 -7.88 -2.18
N SER A 185 -3.75 -7.51 -1.98
CA SER A 185 -4.25 -6.17 -2.32
C SER A 185 -3.70 -5.07 -1.42
N VAL A 186 -3.13 -5.38 -0.24
CA VAL A 186 -2.51 -4.38 0.63
C VAL A 186 -1.40 -3.59 -0.09
N LYS A 187 -0.62 -4.25 -0.95
CA LYS A 187 0.42 -3.60 -1.76
C LYS A 187 -0.16 -2.76 -2.89
N TRP A 188 -1.31 -3.14 -3.42
CA TRP A 188 -1.95 -2.47 -4.55
C TRP A 188 -2.72 -1.23 -4.08
N PHE A 189 -3.50 -1.39 -3.01
CA PHE A 189 -4.50 -0.41 -2.57
C PHE A 189 -3.96 0.50 -1.48
N VAL A 190 -3.31 -0.06 -0.45
CA VAL A 190 -2.83 0.73 0.70
C VAL A 190 -1.43 1.29 0.43
N GLY A 191 -0.56 0.48 -0.17
CA GLY A 191 0.75 0.92 -0.62
C GLY A 191 0.78 1.65 -1.96
N LEU A 192 -0.39 1.85 -2.61
CA LEU A 192 -0.55 2.47 -3.93
C LEU A 192 0.52 2.02 -4.95
N THR A 193 0.77 0.71 -5.00
CA THR A 193 1.71 0.06 -5.93
C THR A 193 3.19 0.43 -5.81
N VAL A 194 3.60 1.14 -4.76
CA VAL A 194 4.98 1.61 -4.53
C VAL A 194 6.02 0.48 -4.56
N HIS A 195 5.68 -0.71 -4.07
CA HIS A 195 6.54 -1.91 -4.12
C HIS A 195 6.00 -2.99 -5.05
N PHE A 196 5.20 -2.58 -6.05
CA PHE A 196 4.54 -3.51 -6.95
C PHE A 196 4.89 -3.23 -8.40
N LEU A 197 4.57 -2.02 -8.88
CA LEU A 197 4.78 -1.61 -10.27
C LEU A 197 6.19 -1.02 -10.48
N PRO A 198 6.76 -1.17 -11.69
CA PRO A 198 7.90 -0.34 -12.08
C PRO A 198 7.52 1.14 -12.08
N LEU A 199 8.52 2.02 -11.88
CA LEU A 199 8.30 3.45 -11.70
C LEU A 199 7.39 4.08 -12.77
N THR A 200 7.63 3.83 -14.06
CA THR A 200 6.81 4.42 -15.14
C THR A 200 5.34 4.02 -15.05
N GLN A 201 5.06 2.72 -14.90
CA GLN A 201 3.70 2.20 -14.77
C GLN A 201 3.03 2.65 -13.48
N MET A 202 3.82 2.82 -12.41
CA MET A 202 3.33 3.36 -11.15
C MET A 202 2.91 4.83 -11.30
N LEU A 203 3.67 5.66 -12.01
CA LEU A 203 3.29 7.06 -12.23
C LEU A 203 1.96 7.13 -13.01
N ASP A 204 1.79 6.28 -14.03
CA ASP A 204 0.53 6.17 -14.79
C ASP A 204 -0.62 5.70 -13.89
N PHE A 205 -0.36 4.70 -13.02
CA PHE A 205 -1.32 4.21 -12.04
C PHE A 205 -1.79 5.31 -11.09
N TRP A 206 -0.88 6.11 -10.55
CA TRP A 206 -1.22 7.17 -9.59
C TRP A 206 -2.07 8.28 -10.24
N GLU A 207 -1.72 8.69 -11.46
CA GLU A 207 -2.48 9.73 -12.16
C GLU A 207 -3.89 9.26 -12.53
N ALA A 208 -4.03 8.01 -12.99
CA ALA A 208 -5.34 7.42 -13.21
C ALA A 208 -6.11 7.24 -11.89
N TYR A 209 -5.43 6.89 -10.80
CA TYR A 209 -6.04 6.80 -9.48
C TYR A 209 -6.56 8.16 -8.99
N PHE A 210 -5.82 9.26 -9.19
CA PHE A 210 -6.29 10.60 -8.83
C PHE A 210 -7.55 11.03 -9.60
N ALA A 211 -7.65 10.61 -10.87
CA ALA A 211 -8.82 10.92 -11.69
C ALA A 211 -10.05 10.07 -11.31
N HIS A 212 -9.85 8.76 -11.09
CA HIS A 212 -10.93 7.78 -11.05
C HIS A 212 -11.18 7.16 -9.67
N GLY A 213 -10.27 7.32 -8.71
CA GLY A 213 -10.41 6.80 -7.34
C GLY A 213 -10.57 5.29 -7.27
N TYR A 214 -11.47 4.80 -6.41
CA TYR A 214 -11.67 3.36 -6.21
C TYR A 214 -12.06 2.59 -7.48
N GLU A 215 -12.65 3.23 -8.48
CA GLU A 215 -12.98 2.57 -9.75
C GLU A 215 -11.70 2.09 -10.46
N TRP A 216 -10.63 2.89 -10.36
CA TRP A 216 -9.32 2.56 -10.89
C TRP A 216 -8.74 1.29 -10.27
N VAL A 217 -8.77 1.18 -8.94
CA VAL A 217 -8.12 0.03 -8.28
C VAL A 217 -8.84 -1.28 -8.60
N PHE A 218 -10.16 -1.24 -8.81
CA PHE A 218 -10.93 -2.41 -9.23
C PHE A 218 -10.71 -2.76 -10.71
N ALA A 219 -10.74 -1.77 -11.60
CA ALA A 219 -10.46 -1.97 -13.02
C ALA A 219 -9.05 -2.54 -13.21
N PHE A 220 -8.05 -1.91 -12.60
CA PHE A 220 -6.67 -2.36 -12.61
C PHE A 220 -6.54 -3.81 -12.10
N GLY A 221 -7.16 -4.14 -10.96
CA GLY A 221 -7.07 -5.48 -10.39
C GLY A 221 -7.67 -6.56 -11.30
N LEU A 222 -8.80 -6.29 -11.94
CA LEU A 222 -9.43 -7.22 -12.89
C LEU A 222 -8.62 -7.38 -14.17
N GLU A 223 -8.12 -6.29 -14.74
CA GLU A 223 -7.27 -6.35 -15.93
C GLU A 223 -5.93 -7.03 -15.65
N PHE A 224 -5.38 -6.86 -14.43
CA PHE A 224 -4.23 -7.62 -13.99
C PHE A 224 -4.53 -9.12 -13.99
N PHE A 225 -5.66 -9.55 -13.41
CA PHE A 225 -6.04 -10.96 -13.43
C PHE A 225 -6.27 -11.50 -14.84
N ARG A 226 -6.78 -10.68 -15.78
CA ARG A 226 -6.93 -11.05 -17.19
C ARG A 226 -5.58 -11.23 -17.88
N GLU A 227 -4.69 -10.26 -17.73
CA GLU A 227 -3.36 -10.27 -18.36
C GLU A 227 -2.49 -11.43 -17.86
N PHE A 228 -2.54 -11.75 -16.56
CA PHE A 228 -1.74 -12.81 -15.93
C PHE A 228 -2.51 -14.12 -15.71
N ARG A 229 -3.66 -14.29 -16.37
CA ARG A 229 -4.58 -15.40 -16.15
C ARG A 229 -3.92 -16.76 -16.32
N SER A 230 -3.15 -16.95 -17.40
CA SER A 230 -2.51 -18.22 -17.72
C SER A 230 -1.56 -18.67 -16.62
N GLU A 231 -0.75 -17.75 -16.12
CA GLU A 231 0.24 -18.01 -15.07
C GLU A 231 -0.43 -18.24 -13.73
N LEU A 232 -1.44 -17.43 -13.39
CA LEU A 232 -2.23 -17.61 -12.17
C LEU A 232 -2.85 -19.01 -12.11
N LEU A 233 -3.47 -19.46 -13.21
CA LEU A 233 -4.13 -20.77 -13.27
C LEU A 233 -3.16 -21.95 -13.35
N ALA A 234 -1.91 -21.71 -13.75
CA ALA A 234 -0.87 -22.74 -13.83
C ALA A 234 -0.21 -23.03 -12.47
N GLU A 235 -0.35 -22.16 -11.48
CA GLU A 235 0.23 -22.38 -10.16
C GLU A 235 -0.58 -23.41 -9.36
N GLU A 236 0.12 -24.32 -8.67
CA GLU A 236 -0.51 -25.39 -7.89
C GLU A 236 -0.32 -25.20 -6.38
N SER A 237 0.05 -24.00 -5.95
CA SER A 237 0.26 -23.68 -4.55
C SER A 237 -0.09 -22.23 -4.23
N THR A 238 -0.51 -21.98 -2.98
CA THR A 238 -0.73 -20.63 -2.45
C THR A 238 0.49 -19.74 -2.64
N ALA A 239 1.70 -20.25 -2.34
CA ALA A 239 2.95 -19.49 -2.49
C ALA A 239 3.23 -19.12 -3.96
N GLY A 240 2.93 -20.03 -4.88
CA GLY A 240 3.05 -19.80 -6.32
C GLY A 240 2.13 -18.69 -6.81
N VAL A 241 0.84 -18.76 -6.46
CA VAL A 241 -0.14 -17.72 -6.79
C VAL A 241 0.27 -16.37 -6.19
N MET A 242 0.68 -16.36 -4.92
CA MET A 242 1.11 -15.14 -4.23
C MET A 242 2.37 -14.50 -4.82
N THR A 243 3.28 -15.30 -5.39
CA THR A 243 4.47 -14.81 -6.12
C THR A 243 4.07 -13.94 -7.31
N ILE A 244 3.03 -14.35 -8.05
CA ILE A 244 2.51 -13.59 -9.19
C ILE A 244 1.75 -12.37 -8.69
N LEU A 245 0.83 -12.54 -7.73
CA LEU A 245 -0.02 -11.46 -7.22
C LEU A 245 0.76 -10.33 -6.53
N ARG A 246 1.89 -10.65 -5.90
CA ARG A 246 2.78 -9.65 -5.30
C ARG A 246 3.86 -9.16 -6.26
N MET A 247 4.03 -9.83 -7.42
CA MET A 247 5.11 -9.59 -8.36
C MET A 247 6.50 -9.72 -7.73
N GLU A 248 6.67 -10.63 -6.77
CA GLU A 248 7.95 -10.83 -6.06
C GLU A 248 8.21 -12.30 -5.84
N ASP A 249 9.44 -12.72 -6.10
CA ASP A 249 9.97 -13.98 -5.62
C ASP A 249 10.89 -13.68 -4.43
N PRO A 250 10.65 -14.24 -3.23
CA PRO A 250 11.51 -14.07 -2.07
C PRO A 250 12.98 -14.44 -2.32
N ARG A 251 13.28 -15.19 -3.39
CA ARG A 251 14.62 -15.62 -3.78
C ARG A 251 15.24 -14.76 -4.88
N ALA A 252 14.54 -13.75 -5.39
CA ALA A 252 14.95 -12.98 -6.56
C ALA A 252 15.44 -11.56 -6.24
N ASP A 253 15.85 -11.29 -4.99
CA ASP A 253 16.45 -10.01 -4.58
C ASP A 253 15.70 -8.78 -5.14
N TRP A 254 14.38 -8.74 -4.89
CA TRP A 254 13.46 -7.67 -5.28
C TRP A 254 13.13 -7.53 -6.78
N ARG A 255 13.74 -8.37 -7.64
CA ARG A 255 13.42 -8.45 -9.07
C ARG A 255 12.09 -9.16 -9.32
N PHE A 256 11.57 -8.98 -10.54
CA PHE A 256 10.40 -9.74 -10.98
C PHE A 256 10.67 -11.25 -10.93
N PRO A 257 9.66 -12.06 -10.56
CA PRO A 257 9.77 -13.50 -10.55
C PRO A 257 10.30 -14.00 -11.90
N PRO A 258 11.36 -14.83 -11.94
CA PRO A 258 11.95 -15.29 -13.20
C PRO A 258 10.94 -15.95 -14.15
N LYS A 259 9.87 -16.54 -13.60
CA LYS A 259 8.76 -17.14 -14.34
C LYS A 259 7.93 -16.14 -15.16
N LEU A 260 7.90 -14.86 -14.77
CA LEU A 260 7.15 -13.81 -15.48
C LEU A 260 7.99 -13.12 -16.57
N VAL A 261 9.31 -13.31 -16.58
CA VAL A 261 10.26 -12.61 -17.46
C VAL A 261 10.49 -13.35 -18.79
N GLN A 262 9.86 -14.52 -19.00
CA GLN A 262 10.20 -15.43 -20.10
C GLN A 262 9.44 -15.23 -21.44
N GLN A 263 8.40 -14.40 -21.50
CA GLN A 263 7.51 -14.34 -22.68
C GLN A 263 7.39 -12.95 -23.32
N ASP A 264 6.88 -11.97 -22.57
CA ASP A 264 6.88 -10.53 -22.89
C ASP A 264 7.61 -9.80 -21.75
N ALA A 265 8.17 -8.62 -22.01
CA ALA A 265 8.67 -7.79 -20.91
C ALA A 265 7.50 -7.51 -19.96
N VAL A 266 7.63 -7.90 -18.68
CA VAL A 266 6.61 -7.70 -17.63
C VAL A 266 6.08 -6.26 -17.62
N VAL A 267 6.97 -5.30 -17.92
CA VAL A 267 6.68 -3.87 -18.07
C VAL A 267 5.63 -3.59 -19.15
N ASP A 268 5.72 -4.24 -20.32
CA ASP A 268 4.77 -4.07 -21.42
C ASP A 268 3.40 -4.62 -21.05
N ARG A 269 3.37 -5.76 -20.37
CA ARG A 269 2.15 -6.37 -19.84
C ARG A 269 1.45 -5.45 -18.83
N LEU A 270 2.20 -4.89 -17.88
CA LEU A 270 1.67 -3.94 -16.91
C LEU A 270 1.19 -2.64 -17.58
N THR A 271 1.84 -2.24 -18.68
CA THR A 271 1.35 -1.12 -19.51
C THR A 271 0.02 -1.45 -20.17
N ARG A 272 -0.15 -2.68 -20.70
CA ARG A 272 -1.44 -3.15 -21.23
C ARG A 272 -2.53 -3.19 -20.14
N VAL A 273 -2.19 -3.64 -18.93
CA VAL A 273 -3.12 -3.61 -17.78
C VAL A 273 -3.60 -2.19 -17.51
N ASN A 274 -2.69 -1.21 -17.43
CA ASN A 274 -3.07 0.19 -17.22
C ASN A 274 -4.00 0.69 -18.35
N LEU A 275 -3.66 0.44 -19.61
CA LEU A 275 -4.47 0.89 -20.75
C LEU A 275 -5.86 0.24 -20.77
N ALA A 276 -5.92 -1.09 -20.60
CA ALA A 276 -7.18 -1.82 -20.55
C ALA A 276 -8.07 -1.36 -19.38
N ALA A 277 -7.48 -1.02 -18.24
CA ALA A 277 -8.22 -0.52 -17.08
C ALA A 277 -8.82 0.87 -17.35
N ILE A 278 -8.09 1.73 -18.08
CA ILE A 278 -8.62 3.04 -18.52
C ILE A 278 -9.81 2.83 -19.47
N GLU A 279 -9.68 1.91 -20.44
CA GLU A 279 -10.77 1.58 -21.37
C GLU A 279 -11.99 0.99 -20.66
N ALA A 280 -11.77 0.12 -19.65
CA ALA A 280 -12.82 -0.47 -18.84
C ALA A 280 -13.63 0.60 -18.08
N ILE A 281 -12.97 1.65 -17.57
CA ILE A 281 -13.65 2.77 -16.92
C ILE A 281 -14.33 3.67 -17.94
N ALA A 282 -13.67 4.00 -19.05
CA ALA A 282 -14.24 4.84 -20.11
C ALA A 282 -15.50 4.24 -20.75
N SER A 283 -15.58 2.90 -20.80
CA SER A 283 -16.75 2.16 -21.28
C SER A 283 -17.80 1.88 -20.19
N ASP A 284 -17.60 2.36 -18.96
CA ASP A 284 -18.44 2.09 -17.79
C ASP A 284 -18.70 0.59 -17.57
N SER A 285 -17.70 -0.25 -17.89
CA SER A 285 -17.82 -1.71 -17.83
C SER A 285 -18.11 -2.22 -16.41
N LEU A 286 -17.68 -1.48 -15.40
CA LEU A 286 -17.89 -1.81 -13.99
C LEU A 286 -19.19 -1.24 -13.42
N ARG A 287 -19.85 -0.30 -14.12
CA ARG A 287 -21.02 0.47 -13.68
C ARG A 287 -20.74 1.20 -12.36
N ALA A 288 -20.30 2.46 -12.45
CA ALA A 288 -19.84 3.24 -11.28
C ALA A 288 -20.86 3.27 -10.12
N ASP A 289 -22.14 3.39 -10.44
CA ASP A 289 -23.28 3.34 -9.52
C ASP A 289 -23.42 1.99 -8.82
N ARG A 290 -23.18 0.89 -9.54
CA ARG A 290 -23.14 -0.46 -8.96
C ARG A 290 -21.96 -0.64 -8.01
N LEU A 291 -20.79 -0.10 -8.34
CA LEU A 291 -19.61 -0.18 -7.47
C LEU A 291 -19.86 0.50 -6.12
N GLY A 292 -20.54 1.65 -6.11
CA GLY A 292 -20.98 2.31 -4.87
C GLY A 292 -21.81 1.38 -3.99
N GLN A 293 -22.84 0.74 -4.57
CA GLN A 293 -23.70 -0.21 -3.84
C GLN A 293 -22.92 -1.43 -3.32
N LEU A 294 -21.99 -1.99 -4.10
CA LEU A 294 -21.15 -3.10 -3.66
C LEU A 294 -20.26 -2.68 -2.47
N ARG A 295 -19.69 -1.48 -2.50
CA ARG A 295 -18.88 -0.94 -1.39
C ARG A 295 -19.74 -0.78 -0.13
N GLU A 296 -20.95 -0.25 -0.24
CA GLU A 296 -21.87 -0.10 0.89
C GLU A 296 -22.24 -1.47 1.51
N VAL A 297 -22.57 -2.45 0.68
CA VAL A 297 -22.91 -3.80 1.14
C VAL A 297 -21.73 -4.47 1.85
N GLU A 298 -20.52 -4.41 1.27
CA GLU A 298 -19.35 -4.99 1.90
C GLU A 298 -18.89 -4.19 3.14
N ALA A 299 -19.11 -2.88 3.17
CA ALA A 299 -18.84 -2.06 4.36
C ALA A 299 -19.71 -2.51 5.54
N ALA A 300 -21.01 -2.72 5.31
CA ALA A 300 -21.94 -3.19 6.34
C ALA A 300 -21.53 -4.57 6.89
N LYS A 301 -21.09 -5.49 6.02
CA LYS A 301 -20.61 -6.82 6.44
C LYS A 301 -19.33 -6.74 7.27
N VAL A 302 -18.36 -5.93 6.83
CA VAL A 302 -17.10 -5.74 7.57
C VAL A 302 -17.39 -5.13 8.94
N ALA A 303 -18.26 -4.11 9.02
CA ALA A 303 -18.64 -3.51 10.28
C ALA A 303 -19.33 -4.52 11.23
N GLU A 304 -20.23 -5.35 10.71
CA GLU A 304 -20.88 -6.40 11.49
C GLU A 304 -19.88 -7.44 12.02
N GLU A 305 -18.91 -7.86 11.20
CA GLU A 305 -17.87 -8.79 11.62
C GLU A 305 -16.95 -8.21 12.71
N VAL A 306 -16.57 -6.94 12.58
CA VAL A 306 -15.77 -6.25 13.60
C VAL A 306 -16.53 -6.13 14.91
N GLU A 307 -17.82 -5.78 14.86
CA GLU A 307 -18.64 -5.67 16.06
C GLU A 307 -18.81 -7.03 16.75
N ARG A 308 -19.07 -8.11 15.99
CA ARG A 308 -19.10 -9.47 16.53
C ARG A 308 -17.76 -9.90 17.13
N ALA A 309 -16.65 -9.53 16.51
CA ALA A 309 -15.32 -9.83 17.05
C ALA A 309 -15.06 -9.07 18.36
N ARG A 310 -15.48 -7.80 18.44
CA ARG A 310 -15.40 -6.98 19.66
C ARG A 310 -16.21 -7.57 20.80
N GLN A 311 -17.44 -7.98 20.53
CA GLN A 311 -18.32 -8.63 21.52
C GLN A 311 -17.69 -9.91 22.07
N ARG A 312 -17.16 -10.78 21.20
CA ARG A 312 -16.46 -12.00 21.63
C ARG A 312 -15.23 -11.72 22.49
N MET A 313 -14.45 -10.69 22.15
CA MET A 313 -13.29 -10.30 22.95
C MET A 313 -13.71 -9.76 24.32
N GLN A 314 -14.84 -9.04 24.39
CA GLN A 314 -15.38 -8.54 25.65
C GLN A 314 -15.91 -9.69 26.53
N GLU A 315 -16.66 -10.63 25.95
CA GLU A 315 -17.13 -11.84 26.65
C GLU A 315 -15.95 -12.63 27.25
N LEU A 316 -14.88 -12.83 26.48
CA LEU A 316 -13.67 -13.50 26.96
C LEU A 316 -12.93 -12.74 28.06
N ALA A 317 -12.98 -11.40 28.06
CA ALA A 317 -12.35 -10.58 29.09
C ALA A 317 -13.18 -10.56 30.39
N ASP A 318 -14.51 -10.62 30.27
CA ASP A 318 -15.42 -10.69 31.41
C ASP A 318 -15.43 -12.09 32.06
N ASP A 319 -15.08 -13.15 31.32
CA ASP A 319 -14.94 -14.53 31.82
C ASP A 319 -13.57 -14.81 32.51
N ASP A 320 -12.58 -13.91 32.42
CA ASP A 320 -11.24 -14.05 33.04
C ASP A 320 -11.18 -13.53 34.51
N ASP A 321 -12.30 -13.55 35.21
CA ASP A 321 -12.36 -13.38 36.67
C ASP A 321 -11.86 -14.67 37.37
N GLY A 322 -10.53 -14.86 37.38
CA GLY A 322 -9.83 -15.53 38.48
C GLY A 322 -9.24 -16.92 38.20
N ILE A 323 -8.09 -16.98 37.54
CA ILE A 323 -7.07 -17.96 37.94
C ILE A 323 -6.42 -17.44 39.23
N VAL A 324 -6.99 -17.78 40.38
CA VAL A 324 -6.30 -17.66 41.66
C VAL A 324 -5.22 -18.74 41.69
N PHE A 325 -3.97 -18.35 41.42
CA PHE A 325 -2.83 -19.18 41.81
C PHE A 325 -2.77 -19.17 43.33
N SER A 326 -3.20 -20.28 43.95
CA SER A 326 -2.98 -20.50 45.38
C SER A 326 -1.51 -20.86 45.59
N ASP A 327 -0.65 -19.85 45.63
CA ASP A 327 0.67 -19.99 46.24
C ASP A 327 0.50 -19.66 47.72
N GLU A 328 0.63 -20.68 48.57
CA GLU A 328 1.09 -20.66 49.99
C GLU A 328 0.50 -21.85 50.76
N GLU A 329 1.20 -22.99 50.76
CA GLU A 329 1.28 -23.83 51.96
C GLU A 329 2.65 -23.56 52.58
N GLU A 330 2.71 -22.58 53.50
CA GLU A 330 3.75 -22.51 54.52
C GLU A 330 3.52 -23.69 55.48
N GLU A 331 4.28 -24.77 55.33
CA GLU A 331 4.45 -25.76 56.41
C GLU A 331 5.44 -25.18 57.44
N ASP A 332 4.88 -24.46 58.41
CA ASP A 332 5.43 -24.41 59.77
C ASP A 332 5.17 -25.77 60.43
N ASP A 333 6.21 -26.55 60.70
CA ASP A 333 6.17 -27.60 61.72
C ASP A 333 7.44 -27.49 62.58
N ASP A 334 7.28 -26.79 63.71
CA ASP A 334 8.09 -26.95 64.91
C ASP A 334 7.97 -28.41 65.41
N LEU A 335 9.11 -29.13 65.51
CA LEU A 335 9.54 -29.92 66.69
C LEU A 335 10.90 -30.61 66.50
#